data_AF-A0A0N4X5M9-F1
#
_entry.id   AF-A0A0N4X5M9-F1
#
_cell.length_a   1.000
_cell.length_b   1.000
_cell.length_c   1.000
_cell.angle_alpha   90.00
_cell.angle_beta   90.00
_cell.angle_gamma   90.00
#
_symmetry.space_group_name_H-M   'P 1'
#
loop_
_entity.id
_entity.type
_entity.pdbx_description
1 polymer ?
#
loop_
_entity_poly.entity_id
_entity_poly.type
_entity_poly.pdbx_seq_one_letter_code
_entity_poly.pdbx_strand_id
1 'polypeptide(L)'
;MLALLLFSFLHNSHQQQDDCEFTPRIINSTTIVELANRNCSTITGPIRLDETSDVTYEQLQETFHNIHLIQGPMEIVNTSFTNLSFMRTLFTLLSHSEEDKGCELDGPVTQALASTLDDNCIAIFGNFILPPLDAPSYDTLLRKFGTVTTINGEVAIVGTELVDLNFLGSLRKIFVEYDLKATEFVEKFLRIENNEKLKRLGWVLQSAGVITVQISGNPNLCYTSAEVSGLLTSDYINSIDGRICEDTGVIDGGEDAKLTCRIGGDSNLANIPANCGSLVGRLTIDNTTNSSELWKLFNVTAIYGQLHIKNASITGLAALWKVERVISFQENETAVVVESNQRLKSFFLERIKLIYSKQPVRIQNNPVMMLMDDDCNDLNKTAKVESAGNRRNCPGIGGYNI
;
A
#
# COMPACT_ATOMS: atom_id res chain seq x y z
N MET A 1 71.27 10.77 -22.69
CA MET A 1 70.50 12.04 -22.62
C MET A 1 69.14 11.65 -22.04
N LEU A 2 68.69 12.11 -20.87
CA LEU A 2 68.50 13.49 -20.37
C LEU A 2 67.62 14.33 -21.33
N ALA A 3 66.57 15.04 -20.87
CA ALA A 3 66.12 15.36 -19.50
C ALA A 3 64.57 15.14 -19.36
N LEU A 4 64.00 14.82 -18.18
CA LEU A 4 63.39 15.74 -17.18
C LEU A 4 62.61 16.93 -17.81
N LEU A 5 61.38 17.29 -17.39
CA LEU A 5 60.43 16.81 -16.35
C LEU A 5 58.98 17.25 -16.79
N LEU A 6 57.87 17.32 -16.03
CA LEU A 6 57.58 17.39 -14.59
C LEU A 6 56.25 16.67 -14.19
N PHE A 7 55.28 17.35 -13.56
CA PHE A 7 54.00 16.86 -13.00
C PHE A 7 52.81 17.65 -13.62
N SER A 8 51.53 17.31 -13.47
CA SER A 8 50.85 16.82 -12.25
C SER A 8 49.64 15.89 -12.45
N PHE A 9 49.30 15.16 -11.38
CA PHE A 9 48.07 14.40 -11.21
C PHE A 9 46.87 15.33 -10.96
N LEU A 10 45.68 14.89 -11.40
CA LEU A 10 44.42 15.23 -10.73
C LEU A 10 43.91 13.99 -9.98
N HIS A 11 43.80 14.09 -8.66
CA HIS A 11 43.00 13.14 -7.87
C HIS A 11 41.53 13.38 -8.19
N ASN A 12 40.83 12.37 -8.71
CA ASN A 12 39.37 12.36 -8.72
C ASN A 12 38.88 11.49 -7.56
N SER A 13 38.85 12.07 -6.36
CA SER A 13 38.30 11.39 -5.18
C SER A 13 36.77 11.33 -5.30
N HIS A 14 36.23 10.15 -5.56
CA HIS A 14 34.86 9.86 -5.14
C HIS A 14 34.78 10.11 -3.63
N GLN A 15 33.97 11.06 -3.18
CA GLN A 15 33.62 11.14 -1.76
C GLN A 15 32.76 9.93 -1.45
N GLN A 16 33.35 8.99 -0.71
CA GLN A 16 32.63 7.86 -0.14
C GLN A 16 31.60 8.44 0.84
N GLN A 17 30.32 8.14 0.59
CA GLN A 17 29.25 8.45 1.53
C GLN A 17 29.25 7.34 2.57
N ASP A 18 29.66 7.69 3.79
CA ASP A 18 29.82 6.72 4.86
C ASP A 18 28.47 6.43 5.54
N ASP A 19 28.30 5.17 5.91
CA ASP A 19 27.46 4.76 7.04
C ASP A 19 28.28 4.84 8.34
N CYS A 20 27.65 5.33 9.39
CA CYS A 20 28.28 5.64 10.66
C CYS A 20 27.57 4.93 11.81
N GLU A 21 28.15 3.83 12.27
CA GLU A 21 27.79 3.22 13.55
C GLU A 21 28.01 4.22 14.71
N PHE A 22 27.02 4.39 15.56
CA PHE A 22 27.06 5.24 16.75
C PHE A 22 26.54 4.48 17.98
N THR A 23 27.48 3.99 18.79
CA THR A 23 27.18 3.16 19.97
C THR A 23 26.98 3.92 21.30
N PRO A 24 27.48 5.15 21.55
CA PRO A 24 27.35 5.81 22.86
C PRO A 24 25.93 6.18 23.32
N ARG A 25 24.92 6.06 22.44
CA ARG A 25 23.52 6.51 22.60
C ARG A 25 23.33 8.01 22.82
N ILE A 26 23.98 8.64 23.78
CA ILE A 26 23.82 10.07 24.06
C ILE A 26 24.84 10.89 23.26
N ILE A 27 24.36 11.90 22.52
CA ILE A 27 25.22 12.90 21.86
C ILE A 27 25.57 14.00 22.86
N ASN A 28 26.87 14.15 23.13
CA ASN A 28 27.48 15.18 23.95
C ASN A 28 28.86 15.55 23.37
N SER A 29 29.57 16.50 23.96
CA SER A 29 30.84 17.05 23.45
C SER A 29 31.97 16.02 23.32
N THR A 30 31.87 14.88 24.00
CA THR A 30 32.83 13.77 23.92
C THR A 30 32.44 12.67 22.93
N THR A 31 31.14 12.48 22.66
CA THR A 31 30.62 11.42 21.77
C THR A 31 30.32 11.92 20.36
N ILE A 32 29.94 13.19 20.18
CA ILE A 32 29.62 13.78 18.87
C ILE A 32 30.77 13.67 17.87
N VAL A 33 32.00 13.51 18.36
CA VAL A 33 33.24 13.34 17.58
C VAL A 33 33.27 12.07 16.74
N GLU A 34 32.49 11.03 17.08
CA GLU A 34 32.37 9.80 16.29
C GLU A 34 31.65 10.05 14.96
N LEU A 35 30.73 11.03 14.97
CA LEU A 35 29.96 11.48 13.82
C LEU A 35 30.66 12.66 13.10
N ALA A 36 31.01 13.71 13.84
CA ALA A 36 31.49 14.98 13.30
C ALA A 36 32.84 14.90 12.57
N ASN A 37 33.67 13.89 12.86
CA ASN A 37 34.94 13.65 12.15
C ASN A 37 34.79 12.77 10.89
N ARG A 38 33.57 12.34 10.55
CA ARG A 38 33.26 11.48 9.41
C ARG A 38 32.26 12.16 8.48
N ASN A 39 32.30 11.82 7.19
CA ASN A 39 31.32 12.31 6.21
C ASN A 39 30.06 11.42 6.21
N CYS A 40 29.43 11.30 7.38
CA CYS A 40 28.26 10.46 7.58
C CYS A 40 27.09 10.91 6.71
N SER A 41 26.41 9.94 6.10
CA SER A 41 25.14 10.14 5.39
C SER A 41 24.01 9.27 5.93
N THR A 42 24.37 8.13 6.50
CA THR A 42 23.56 7.32 7.41
C THR A 42 24.18 7.34 8.81
N ILE A 43 23.37 7.34 9.86
CA ILE A 43 23.78 6.87 11.20
C ILE A 43 23.08 5.54 11.46
N THR A 44 23.81 4.54 11.94
CA THR A 44 23.28 3.28 12.44
C THR A 44 23.52 3.19 13.95
N GLY A 45 22.48 2.96 14.74
CA GLY A 45 22.54 2.93 16.21
C GLY A 45 21.67 4.00 16.89
N PRO A 46 21.50 3.91 18.22
CA PRO A 46 20.59 4.74 19.00
C PRO A 46 21.09 6.19 19.15
N ILE A 47 20.21 7.17 19.02
CA ILE A 47 20.54 8.59 19.18
C ILE A 47 19.65 9.23 20.24
N ARG A 48 20.26 9.85 21.25
CA ARG A 48 19.60 10.60 22.30
C ARG A 48 20.23 11.98 22.48
N LEU A 49 19.39 13.01 22.49
CA LEU A 49 19.71 14.35 22.95
C LEU A 49 18.90 14.62 24.21
N ASP A 50 19.55 14.98 25.31
CA ASP A 50 18.86 15.24 26.58
C ASP A 50 19.46 16.32 27.48
N GLU A 51 19.05 16.40 28.75
CA GLU A 51 19.59 17.37 29.71
C GLU A 51 21.10 17.22 30.00
N THR A 52 21.74 16.13 29.54
CA THR A 52 23.18 15.89 29.62
C THR A 52 23.94 16.22 28.33
N SER A 53 23.22 16.57 27.24
CA SER A 53 23.82 17.01 25.97
C SER A 53 24.34 18.45 26.07
N ASP A 54 25.65 18.61 26.26
CA ASP A 54 26.35 19.90 26.35
C ASP A 54 26.77 20.51 25.00
N VAL A 55 26.34 19.90 23.88
CA VAL A 55 26.63 20.35 22.51
C VAL A 55 25.78 21.54 22.09
N THR A 56 26.36 22.47 21.31
CA THR A 56 25.61 23.61 20.78
C THR A 56 24.77 23.25 19.56
N TYR A 57 23.78 24.09 19.25
CA TYR A 57 22.96 23.96 18.05
C TYR A 57 23.81 24.00 16.76
N GLU A 58 24.89 24.80 16.75
CA GLU A 58 25.82 24.91 15.64
C GLU A 58 26.63 23.62 15.44
N GLN A 59 27.15 23.02 16.52
CA GLN A 59 27.86 21.74 16.45
C GLN A 59 26.95 20.62 15.92
N LEU A 60 25.69 20.61 16.35
CA LEU A 60 24.69 19.68 15.83
C LEU A 60 24.34 19.97 14.36
N GLN A 61 24.25 21.24 13.96
CA GLN A 61 24.02 21.59 12.55
C GLN A 61 25.21 21.20 11.66
N GLU A 62 26.44 21.37 12.10
CA GLU A 62 27.64 20.92 11.38
C GLU A 62 27.75 19.40 11.36
N THR A 63 27.33 18.69 12.41
CA THR A 63 27.35 17.22 12.42
C THR A 63 26.26 16.62 11.51
N PHE A 64 25.04 17.14 11.55
CA PHE A 64 23.89 16.55 10.85
C PHE A 64 23.72 17.04 9.39
N HIS A 65 24.53 17.98 8.89
CA HIS A 65 24.29 18.64 7.59
C HIS A 65 24.26 17.73 6.34
N ASN A 66 24.90 16.56 6.38
CA ASN A 66 24.92 15.58 5.29
C ASN A 66 24.11 14.31 5.62
N ILE A 67 23.47 14.26 6.79
CA ILE A 67 22.78 13.07 7.29
C ILE A 67 21.36 13.05 6.72
N HIS A 68 21.03 11.93 6.09
CA HIS A 68 19.78 11.71 5.36
C HIS A 68 18.97 10.53 5.91
N LEU A 69 19.62 9.58 6.58
CA LEU A 69 19.01 8.39 7.18
C LEU A 69 19.54 8.18 8.61
N ILE A 70 18.65 7.80 9.53
CA ILE A 70 19.00 7.29 10.86
C ILE A 70 18.35 5.92 11.03
N GLN A 71 19.14 4.88 11.30
CA GLN A 71 18.73 3.50 11.55
C GLN A 71 18.98 3.16 13.02
N GLY A 72 18.05 3.56 13.88
CA GLY A 72 18.08 3.36 15.32
C GLY A 72 17.02 4.19 16.04
N PRO A 73 16.75 3.92 17.33
CA PRO A 73 15.76 4.67 18.09
C PRO A 73 16.28 6.08 18.36
N MET A 74 15.41 7.08 18.20
CA MET A 74 15.76 8.49 18.36
C MET A 74 14.95 9.17 19.46
N GLU A 75 15.65 9.77 20.42
CA GLU A 75 15.08 10.40 21.61
C GLU A 75 15.55 11.86 21.73
N ILE A 76 14.62 12.78 21.94
CA ILE A 76 14.91 14.18 22.24
C ILE A 76 14.04 14.60 23.41
N VAL A 77 14.63 14.70 24.61
CA VAL A 77 13.91 14.74 25.88
C VAL A 77 14.56 15.77 26.80
N ASN A 78 13.80 16.64 27.46
CA ASN A 78 14.33 17.65 28.41
C ASN A 78 15.39 18.65 27.89
N THR A 79 15.73 18.63 26.58
CA THR A 79 16.72 19.53 25.97
C THR A 79 16.30 21.00 26.02
N SER A 80 17.28 21.92 26.04
CA SER A 80 17.06 23.36 25.92
C SER A 80 16.84 23.86 24.47
N PHE A 81 16.92 22.98 23.46
CA PHE A 81 16.73 23.35 22.06
C PHE A 81 15.27 23.75 21.75
N THR A 82 15.10 24.87 21.05
CA THR A 82 13.77 25.41 20.69
C THR A 82 13.21 24.84 19.38
N ASN A 83 14.04 24.21 18.56
CA ASN A 83 13.70 23.62 17.27
C ASN A 83 14.76 22.60 16.81
N LEU A 84 14.43 21.79 15.81
CA LEU A 84 15.27 20.69 15.32
C LEU A 84 15.84 20.93 13.91
N SER A 85 15.90 22.17 13.43
CA SER A 85 16.24 22.47 12.02
C SER A 85 17.71 22.17 11.66
N PHE A 86 18.53 21.77 12.62
CA PHE A 86 19.84 21.17 12.38
C PHE A 86 19.74 19.82 11.65
N MET A 87 18.62 19.10 11.78
CA MET A 87 18.32 17.84 11.09
C MET A 87 17.61 18.04 9.73
N ARG A 88 17.59 19.25 9.16
CA ARG A 88 16.80 19.60 7.95
C ARG A 88 17.05 18.73 6.70
N THR A 89 18.12 17.94 6.67
CA THR A 89 18.49 17.03 5.57
C THR A 89 18.06 15.58 5.82
N LEU A 90 17.62 15.26 7.04
CA LEU A 90 17.11 13.94 7.41
C LEU A 90 15.81 13.68 6.64
N PHE A 91 15.82 12.63 5.83
CA PHE A 91 14.69 12.21 4.99
C PHE A 91 13.94 11.02 5.61
N THR A 92 14.69 10.07 6.20
CA THR A 92 14.15 8.82 6.75
C THR A 92 14.69 8.55 8.16
N LEU A 93 13.83 8.01 9.03
CA LEU A 93 14.20 7.54 10.37
C LEU A 93 13.58 6.16 10.60
N LEU A 94 14.42 5.13 10.77
CA LEU A 94 14.05 3.73 10.96
C LEU A 94 14.44 3.29 12.37
N SER A 95 13.54 3.48 13.33
CA SER A 95 13.72 3.04 14.71
C SER A 95 13.55 1.52 14.85
N HIS A 96 14.66 0.80 14.79
CA HIS A 96 14.77 -0.58 15.28
C HIS A 96 15.04 -0.53 16.77
N SER A 97 14.16 -1.04 17.63
CA SER A 97 14.42 -1.09 19.08
C SER A 97 15.20 -2.36 19.45
N GLU A 98 16.04 -2.31 20.48
CA GLU A 98 16.69 -3.53 21.01
C GLU A 98 15.69 -4.48 21.71
N GLU A 99 14.43 -4.09 21.86
CA GLU A 99 13.32 -4.97 22.27
C GLU A 99 12.56 -5.56 21.05
N ASP A 100 12.94 -5.22 19.81
CA ASP A 100 12.31 -5.73 18.60
C ASP A 100 12.66 -7.20 18.41
N LYS A 101 11.70 -8.07 18.79
CA LYS A 101 11.72 -9.50 18.48
C LYS A 101 11.47 -9.71 16.98
N GLY A 102 12.45 -9.34 16.17
CA GLY A 102 12.44 -9.54 14.72
C GLY A 102 12.80 -10.96 14.34
N CYS A 103 12.15 -11.47 13.29
CA CYS A 103 12.64 -12.62 12.54
C CYS A 103 13.39 -12.08 11.30
N GLU A 104 14.71 -12.21 11.27
CA GLU A 104 15.53 -11.93 10.09
C GLU A 104 15.50 -13.14 9.13
N LEU A 105 15.27 -12.92 7.83
CA LEU A 105 15.04 -13.96 6.84
C LEU A 105 16.04 -13.86 5.66
N ASP A 106 17.20 -14.52 5.81
CA ASP A 106 18.21 -14.69 4.76
C ASP A 106 17.76 -15.56 3.57
N GLY A 107 16.51 -16.02 3.54
CA GLY A 107 15.99 -16.88 2.49
C GLY A 107 14.62 -17.48 2.78
N PRO A 108 14.18 -18.47 1.99
CA PRO A 108 12.88 -19.10 2.13
C PRO A 108 12.66 -19.74 3.50
N VAL A 109 11.45 -19.57 4.02
CA VAL A 109 10.95 -20.07 5.29
C VAL A 109 10.76 -21.59 5.19
N THR A 110 11.87 -22.30 5.34
CA THR A 110 11.99 -23.76 5.37
C THR A 110 11.83 -24.31 6.79
N GLN A 111 11.64 -25.62 6.94
CA GLN A 111 11.74 -26.31 8.23
C GLN A 111 13.08 -26.02 8.93
N ALA A 112 14.18 -25.94 8.16
CA ALA A 112 15.50 -25.63 8.67
C ALA A 112 15.58 -24.19 9.23
N LEU A 113 15.21 -23.17 8.46
CA LEU A 113 15.23 -21.77 8.92
C LEU A 113 14.26 -21.54 10.10
N ALA A 114 13.05 -22.12 10.03
CA ALA A 114 12.10 -22.04 11.14
C ALA A 114 12.54 -22.79 12.41
N SER A 115 13.59 -23.62 12.36
CA SER A 115 14.19 -24.23 13.55
C SER A 115 15.18 -23.30 14.28
N THR A 116 15.74 -22.29 13.58
CA THR A 116 16.74 -21.36 14.13
C THR A 116 16.16 -20.01 14.56
N LEU A 117 15.02 -19.60 13.98
CA LEU A 117 14.29 -18.40 14.41
C LEU A 117 13.74 -18.54 15.85
N ASP A 118 13.50 -17.44 16.54
CA ASP A 118 12.80 -17.41 17.84
C ASP A 118 11.27 -17.58 17.70
N ASP A 119 10.58 -17.90 18.80
CA ASP A 119 9.11 -17.97 18.83
C ASP A 119 8.49 -16.60 19.16
N ASN A 120 7.35 -16.29 18.53
CA ASN A 120 6.60 -15.02 18.67
C ASN A 120 7.37 -13.78 18.19
N CYS A 121 7.84 -13.79 16.95
CA CYS A 121 8.37 -12.59 16.29
C CYS A 121 7.26 -11.51 16.15
N ILE A 122 7.61 -10.24 16.35
CA ILE A 122 6.69 -9.09 16.23
C ILE A 122 6.85 -8.34 14.90
N ALA A 123 8.00 -8.53 14.25
CA ALA A 123 8.36 -8.02 12.93
C ALA A 123 9.10 -9.09 12.12
N ILE A 124 9.13 -8.92 10.81
CA ILE A 124 9.96 -9.71 9.88
C ILE A 124 10.82 -8.74 9.08
N PHE A 125 12.10 -9.05 8.97
CA PHE A 125 13.08 -8.34 8.16
C PHE A 125 13.60 -9.27 7.06
N GLY A 126 13.52 -8.84 5.80
CA GLY A 126 13.79 -9.69 4.64
C GLY A 126 12.53 -10.35 4.06
N ASN A 127 12.71 -11.09 2.96
CA ASN A 127 11.60 -11.56 2.14
C ASN A 127 10.91 -12.79 2.76
N PHE A 128 9.62 -12.68 3.11
CA PHE A 128 8.80 -13.80 3.56
C PHE A 128 8.40 -14.70 2.38
N ILE A 129 9.28 -15.63 2.02
CA ILE A 129 9.05 -16.61 0.95
C ILE A 129 8.70 -17.95 1.59
N LEU A 130 7.44 -18.39 1.49
CA LEU A 130 7.00 -19.71 1.95
C LEU A 130 7.04 -20.70 0.75
N PRO A 131 7.98 -21.67 0.73
CA PRO A 131 8.14 -22.58 -0.40
C PRO A 131 7.02 -23.65 -0.45
N PRO A 132 6.66 -24.17 -1.64
CA PRO A 132 5.67 -25.25 -1.77
C PRO A 132 6.17 -26.62 -1.24
N LEU A 133 7.49 -26.76 -1.06
CA LEU A 133 8.15 -27.94 -0.51
C LEU A 133 9.05 -27.50 0.66
N ASP A 134 9.17 -28.36 1.69
CA ASP A 134 9.92 -28.07 2.94
C ASP A 134 9.43 -26.85 3.74
N ALA A 135 8.18 -26.40 3.54
CA ALA A 135 7.55 -25.45 4.44
C ALA A 135 7.38 -26.03 5.87
N PRO A 136 7.51 -25.20 6.92
CA PRO A 136 7.12 -25.54 8.29
C PRO A 136 5.65 -25.97 8.40
N SER A 137 5.32 -26.74 9.44
CA SER A 137 3.92 -27.03 9.77
C SER A 137 3.16 -25.75 10.11
N TYR A 138 1.84 -25.72 9.89
CA TYR A 138 1.01 -24.56 10.24
C TYR A 138 1.17 -24.15 11.71
N ASP A 139 1.25 -25.11 12.64
CA ASP A 139 1.50 -24.82 14.06
C ASP A 139 2.88 -24.16 14.30
N THR A 140 3.89 -24.53 13.52
CA THR A 140 5.20 -23.87 13.55
C THR A 140 5.12 -22.45 13.01
N LEU A 141 4.45 -22.25 11.86
CA LEU A 141 4.23 -20.91 11.29
C LEU A 141 3.48 -20.01 12.26
N LEU A 142 2.43 -20.52 12.92
CA LEU A 142 1.65 -19.78 13.92
C LEU A 142 2.48 -19.45 15.17
N ARG A 143 3.30 -20.39 15.65
CA ARG A 143 4.17 -20.17 16.83
C ARG A 143 5.32 -19.19 16.55
N LYS A 144 5.84 -19.15 15.32
CA LYS A 144 6.88 -18.20 14.89
C LYS A 144 6.31 -16.81 14.58
N PHE A 145 5.24 -16.76 13.77
CA PHE A 145 4.80 -15.53 13.11
C PHE A 145 3.42 -15.02 13.56
N GLY A 146 2.71 -15.72 14.45
CA GLY A 146 1.37 -15.37 14.91
C GLY A 146 1.23 -13.98 15.55
N THR A 147 2.33 -13.43 16.06
CA THR A 147 2.44 -12.09 16.65
C THR A 147 2.99 -11.02 15.70
N VAL A 148 3.36 -11.38 14.47
CA VAL A 148 3.98 -10.44 13.51
C VAL A 148 2.97 -9.38 13.13
N THR A 149 3.34 -8.12 13.39
CA THR A 149 2.55 -6.93 13.03
C THR A 149 2.99 -6.31 11.71
N THR A 150 4.26 -6.54 11.33
CA THR A 150 4.96 -5.79 10.29
C THR A 150 5.92 -6.70 9.52
N ILE A 151 5.92 -6.61 8.19
CA ILE A 151 6.93 -7.22 7.30
C ILE A 151 7.64 -6.08 6.56
N ASN A 152 8.97 -6.04 6.65
CA ASN A 152 9.84 -5.23 5.79
C ASN A 152 10.54 -6.15 4.77
N GLY A 153 9.93 -6.29 3.60
CA GLY A 153 10.33 -7.27 2.59
C GLY A 153 9.17 -7.73 1.70
N GLU A 154 9.52 -8.47 0.65
CA GLU A 154 8.54 -9.09 -0.25
C GLU A 154 7.84 -10.26 0.44
N VAL A 155 6.64 -10.59 -0.03
CA VAL A 155 5.85 -11.73 0.48
C VAL A 155 5.53 -12.64 -0.68
N ALA A 156 5.92 -13.91 -0.62
CA ALA A 156 5.67 -14.90 -1.66
C ALA A 156 5.15 -16.21 -1.07
N ILE A 157 3.88 -16.53 -1.34
CA ILE A 157 3.19 -17.74 -0.86
C ILE A 157 2.58 -18.41 -2.09
N VAL A 158 3.31 -19.37 -2.66
CA VAL A 158 3.04 -19.89 -4.02
C VAL A 158 2.95 -21.41 -4.02
N GLY A 159 1.86 -21.95 -4.58
CA GLY A 159 1.66 -23.40 -4.73
C GLY A 159 1.55 -24.17 -3.41
N THR A 160 1.11 -23.52 -2.34
CA THR A 160 1.02 -24.14 -1.00
C THR A 160 -0.31 -24.83 -0.77
N GLU A 161 -0.28 -25.87 0.05
CA GLU A 161 -1.45 -26.69 0.44
C GLU A 161 -2.30 -26.05 1.55
N LEU A 162 -2.04 -24.79 1.89
CA LEU A 162 -2.67 -24.08 3.01
C LEU A 162 -4.15 -23.75 2.74
N VAL A 163 -4.97 -23.79 3.79
CA VAL A 163 -6.40 -23.45 3.73
C VAL A 163 -6.63 -21.97 4.03
N ASP A 164 -5.78 -21.37 4.86
CA ASP A 164 -5.77 -19.93 5.19
C ASP A 164 -4.36 -19.49 5.62
N LEU A 165 -4.14 -18.17 5.69
CA LEU A 165 -2.88 -17.55 6.09
C LEU A 165 -2.98 -16.85 7.47
N ASN A 166 -3.91 -17.31 8.32
CA ASN A 166 -4.20 -16.67 9.60
C ASN A 166 -3.07 -16.85 10.65
N PHE A 167 -2.03 -17.61 10.34
CA PHE A 167 -0.74 -17.58 11.04
C PHE A 167 -0.04 -16.21 10.97
N LEU A 168 -0.50 -15.31 10.08
CA LEU A 168 -0.16 -13.88 10.04
C LEU A 168 -1.37 -12.99 10.39
N GLY A 169 -2.34 -13.46 11.18
CA GLY A 169 -3.55 -12.69 11.55
C GLY A 169 -3.27 -11.40 12.35
N SER A 170 -2.09 -11.29 12.97
CA SER A 170 -1.62 -10.05 13.63
C SER A 170 -1.08 -8.99 12.65
N LEU A 171 -0.87 -9.35 11.38
CA LEU A 171 -0.22 -8.49 10.39
C LEU A 171 -1.05 -7.24 10.09
N ARG A 172 -0.41 -6.06 10.19
CA ARG A 172 -1.00 -4.74 9.92
C ARG A 172 -0.26 -3.99 8.83
N LYS A 173 1.04 -4.22 8.65
CA LYS A 173 1.88 -3.50 7.70
C LYS A 173 2.72 -4.46 6.85
N ILE A 174 2.70 -4.25 5.54
CA ILE A 174 3.71 -4.78 4.62
C ILE A 174 4.34 -3.57 3.94
N PHE A 175 5.66 -3.42 4.04
CA PHE A 175 6.39 -2.41 3.27
C PHE A 175 7.70 -2.99 2.73
N VAL A 176 8.28 -2.26 1.79
CA VAL A 176 9.53 -2.60 1.12
C VAL A 176 10.32 -1.32 0.91
N GLU A 177 11.64 -1.42 1.08
CA GLU A 177 12.57 -0.32 0.81
C GLU A 177 13.12 -0.46 -0.62
N TYR A 178 13.09 0.64 -1.38
CA TYR A 178 13.71 0.72 -2.71
C TYR A 178 15.01 1.50 -2.60
N ASP A 179 16.08 0.98 -3.21
CA ASP A 179 17.29 1.77 -3.42
C ASP A 179 17.03 2.85 -4.48
N LEU A 180 16.79 4.07 -4.02
CA LEU A 180 16.60 5.26 -4.87
C LEU A 180 17.88 5.69 -5.61
N LYS A 181 19.03 5.06 -5.34
CA LYS A 181 20.30 5.26 -6.05
C LYS A 181 20.59 4.14 -7.07
N ALA A 182 19.78 3.08 -7.13
CA ALA A 182 19.96 1.97 -8.05
C ALA A 182 19.84 2.42 -9.52
N THR A 183 20.64 1.82 -10.40
CA THR A 183 20.61 2.13 -11.85
C THR A 183 19.40 1.56 -12.57
N GLU A 184 18.73 0.57 -11.97
CA GLU A 184 17.54 -0.11 -12.50
C GLU A 184 16.51 -0.25 -11.38
N PHE A 185 15.25 0.05 -11.67
CA PHE A 185 14.15 -0.15 -10.72
C PHE A 185 13.80 -1.64 -10.65
N VAL A 186 14.03 -2.25 -9.48
CA VAL A 186 13.64 -3.63 -9.21
C VAL A 186 12.28 -3.62 -8.50
N GLU A 187 11.23 -4.00 -9.22
CA GLU A 187 9.87 -4.11 -8.70
C GLU A 187 9.80 -5.15 -7.56
N LYS A 188 8.98 -4.85 -6.54
CA LYS A 188 8.84 -5.64 -5.31
C LYS A 188 7.40 -6.09 -5.11
N PHE A 189 7.19 -7.36 -4.74
CA PHE A 189 5.87 -7.97 -4.86
C PHE A 189 5.28 -8.56 -3.56
N LEU A 190 3.95 -8.47 -3.46
CA LEU A 190 3.10 -9.33 -2.65
C LEU A 190 2.46 -10.38 -3.57
N ARG A 191 3.02 -11.60 -3.56
CA ARG A 191 2.62 -12.72 -4.41
C ARG A 191 1.91 -13.80 -3.60
N ILE A 192 0.65 -14.06 -3.95
CA ILE A 192 -0.12 -15.19 -3.40
C ILE A 192 -0.70 -15.94 -4.59
N GLU A 193 -0.05 -17.01 -5.04
CA GLU A 193 -0.33 -17.58 -6.36
C GLU A 193 -0.51 -19.10 -6.37
N ASN A 194 -1.50 -19.59 -7.11
CA ASN A 194 -1.75 -21.02 -7.36
C ASN A 194 -1.97 -21.89 -6.09
N ASN A 195 -2.46 -21.30 -4.99
CA ASN A 195 -2.76 -22.05 -3.76
C ASN A 195 -4.19 -22.62 -3.87
N GLU A 196 -4.37 -23.81 -4.46
CA GLU A 196 -5.70 -24.37 -4.76
C GLU A 196 -6.63 -24.45 -3.54
N LYS A 197 -6.08 -24.75 -2.36
CA LYS A 197 -6.83 -24.96 -1.11
C LYS A 197 -7.15 -23.67 -0.35
N LEU A 198 -6.53 -22.55 -0.72
CA LEU A 198 -6.58 -21.30 0.01
C LEU A 198 -7.98 -20.66 -0.06
N LYS A 199 -8.53 -20.30 1.09
CA LYS A 199 -9.89 -19.73 1.26
C LYS A 199 -9.91 -18.32 1.82
N ARG A 200 -8.95 -17.96 2.68
CA ARG A 200 -8.89 -16.67 3.40
C ARG A 200 -7.45 -16.23 3.62
N LEU A 201 -7.21 -14.92 3.69
CA LEU A 201 -5.93 -14.39 4.15
C LEU A 201 -5.91 -14.33 5.69
N GLY A 202 -6.98 -13.83 6.31
CA GLY A 202 -7.04 -13.55 7.74
C GLY A 202 -6.36 -12.23 8.15
N TRP A 203 -5.86 -11.44 7.18
CA TRP A 203 -5.07 -10.24 7.45
C TRP A 203 -5.93 -8.98 7.51
N VAL A 204 -5.82 -8.23 8.61
CA VAL A 204 -6.43 -6.90 8.76
C VAL A 204 -5.37 -5.83 8.53
N LEU A 205 -4.87 -5.75 7.28
CA LEU A 205 -3.85 -4.78 6.91
C LEU A 205 -4.36 -3.33 7.08
N GLN A 206 -3.55 -2.51 7.73
CA GLN A 206 -3.69 -1.06 7.80
C GLN A 206 -3.00 -0.39 6.60
N SER A 207 -1.91 -1.01 6.11
CA SER A 207 -1.21 -0.58 4.89
C SER A 207 -0.39 -1.73 4.28
N ALA A 208 -0.67 -2.06 3.02
CA ALA A 208 0.37 -2.43 2.06
C ALA A 208 0.98 -1.12 1.50
N GLY A 209 2.32 -1.00 1.57
CA GLY A 209 3.08 0.12 1.05
C GLY A 209 3.22 0.11 -0.48
N VAL A 210 4.33 0.66 -0.99
CA VAL A 210 4.66 0.68 -2.43
C VAL A 210 5.10 -0.71 -2.88
N ILE A 211 4.16 -1.65 -2.97
CA ILE A 211 4.43 -3.06 -3.29
C ILE A 211 3.41 -3.56 -4.30
N THR A 212 3.88 -4.21 -5.37
CA THR A 212 3.00 -4.69 -6.44
C THR A 212 2.22 -5.91 -5.99
N VAL A 213 0.89 -5.78 -5.92
CA VAL A 213 -0.01 -6.85 -5.50
C VAL A 213 -0.31 -7.77 -6.67
N GLN A 214 0.00 -9.06 -6.51
CA GLN A 214 -0.22 -10.12 -7.48
C GLN A 214 -0.79 -11.36 -6.78
N ILE A 215 -2.12 -11.44 -6.73
CA ILE A 215 -2.86 -12.55 -6.13
C ILE A 215 -3.61 -13.26 -7.26
N SER A 216 -3.10 -14.41 -7.71
CA SER A 216 -3.58 -15.09 -8.92
C SER A 216 -3.83 -16.59 -8.72
N GLY A 217 -4.81 -17.17 -9.42
CA GLY A 217 -4.99 -18.63 -9.46
C GLY A 217 -5.34 -19.30 -8.12
N ASN A 218 -5.97 -18.59 -7.17
CA ASN A 218 -6.44 -19.13 -5.89
C ASN A 218 -7.98 -19.31 -5.94
N PRO A 219 -8.53 -20.36 -6.59
CA PRO A 219 -9.96 -20.44 -6.95
C PRO A 219 -10.92 -20.45 -5.76
N ASN A 220 -10.46 -20.91 -4.60
CA ASN A 220 -11.27 -20.99 -3.38
C ASN A 220 -11.24 -19.69 -2.55
N LEU A 221 -10.32 -18.76 -2.83
CA LEU A 221 -10.07 -17.56 -2.02
C LEU A 221 -11.24 -16.58 -2.05
N CYS A 222 -11.62 -16.10 -0.87
CA CYS A 222 -12.49 -14.95 -0.70
C CYS A 222 -11.92 -13.98 0.33
N TYR A 223 -12.42 -12.75 0.31
CA TYR A 223 -12.01 -11.67 1.18
C TYR A 223 -13.21 -11.03 1.89
N THR A 224 -12.99 -10.54 3.10
CA THR A 224 -13.81 -9.49 3.72
C THR A 224 -13.51 -8.13 3.08
N SER A 225 -14.39 -7.15 3.29
CA SER A 225 -14.13 -5.76 2.91
C SER A 225 -12.93 -5.15 3.64
N ALA A 226 -12.56 -5.68 4.82
CA ALA A 226 -11.34 -5.28 5.55
C ALA A 226 -10.06 -5.80 4.87
N GLU A 227 -9.98 -7.11 4.57
CA GLU A 227 -8.84 -7.72 3.86
C GLU A 227 -8.56 -6.97 2.53
N VAL A 228 -9.59 -6.73 1.71
CA VAL A 228 -9.40 -5.98 0.44
C VAL A 228 -9.00 -4.53 0.67
N SER A 229 -9.62 -3.82 1.61
CA SER A 229 -9.31 -2.39 1.82
C SER A 229 -7.89 -2.14 2.33
N GLY A 230 -7.26 -3.14 2.97
CA GLY A 230 -5.88 -3.07 3.44
C GLY A 230 -4.84 -3.49 2.40
N LEU A 231 -5.19 -4.39 1.47
CA LEU A 231 -4.36 -4.68 0.28
C LEU A 231 -4.34 -3.48 -0.68
N LEU A 232 -5.51 -2.90 -0.94
CA LEU A 232 -5.71 -1.78 -1.88
C LEU A 232 -5.38 -0.41 -1.27
N THR A 233 -4.39 -0.36 -0.36
CA THR A 233 -3.63 0.87 -0.03
C THR A 233 -2.38 1.00 -0.89
N SER A 234 -1.90 -0.09 -1.50
CA SER A 234 -0.97 0.01 -2.63
C SER A 234 -1.76 0.45 -3.86
N ASP A 235 -1.24 1.47 -4.55
CA ASP A 235 -1.74 1.89 -5.86
C ASP A 235 -1.26 0.94 -6.99
N TYR A 236 -0.35 0.00 -6.69
CA TYR A 236 0.30 -0.90 -7.63
C TYR A 236 -0.36 -2.29 -7.60
N ILE A 237 -1.39 -2.48 -8.42
CA ILE A 237 -2.16 -3.73 -8.50
C ILE A 237 -1.99 -4.38 -9.87
N ASN A 238 -1.16 -5.43 -9.96
CA ASN A 238 -1.02 -6.23 -11.18
C ASN A 238 -2.23 -7.16 -11.36
N SER A 239 -2.54 -7.97 -10.34
CA SER A 239 -3.73 -8.82 -10.34
C SER A 239 -4.24 -9.12 -8.94
N ILE A 240 -5.56 -9.22 -8.80
CA ILE A 240 -6.21 -9.74 -7.60
C ILE A 240 -7.46 -10.56 -7.98
N ASP A 241 -7.29 -11.88 -7.99
CA ASP A 241 -8.35 -12.87 -8.18
C ASP A 241 -9.13 -13.11 -6.88
N GLY A 242 -10.35 -13.62 -7.00
CA GLY A 242 -11.15 -14.10 -5.86
C GLY A 242 -12.58 -13.56 -5.86
N ARG A 243 -13.16 -13.42 -4.67
CA ARG A 243 -14.50 -12.86 -4.45
C ARG A 243 -14.61 -12.22 -3.07
N ILE A 244 -15.64 -11.40 -2.83
CA ILE A 244 -16.02 -11.11 -1.44
C ILE A 244 -16.63 -12.37 -0.82
N CYS A 245 -16.29 -12.69 0.43
CA CYS A 245 -16.86 -13.82 1.17
C CYS A 245 -18.37 -13.62 1.39
N GLU A 246 -19.14 -14.70 1.55
CA GLU A 246 -20.57 -14.63 1.91
C GLU A 246 -20.78 -14.81 3.41
N ASP A 247 -20.25 -13.86 4.19
CA ASP A 247 -20.34 -13.88 5.65
C ASP A 247 -21.77 -13.56 6.13
N THR A 248 -22.31 -14.43 6.97
CA THR A 248 -23.72 -14.41 7.44
C THR A 248 -23.96 -13.39 8.55
N GLY A 249 -23.75 -12.11 8.24
CA GLY A 249 -24.14 -10.97 9.06
C GLY A 249 -23.08 -10.48 10.06
N VAL A 250 -22.88 -9.16 10.07
CA VAL A 250 -22.25 -8.34 11.11
C VAL A 250 -20.93 -8.89 11.70
N ILE A 251 -19.85 -8.68 10.96
CA ILE A 251 -18.47 -8.65 11.46
C ILE A 251 -17.81 -7.43 10.77
N ASP A 252 -17.23 -6.43 11.43
CA ASP A 252 -17.07 -6.16 12.87
C ASP A 252 -17.96 -4.98 13.34
N GLY A 253 -17.96 -4.71 14.65
CA GLY A 253 -18.84 -3.74 15.31
C GLY A 253 -18.23 -2.95 16.47
N GLY A 254 -16.95 -2.55 16.38
CA GLY A 254 -16.46 -1.39 17.15
C GLY A 254 -17.15 -0.10 16.69
N GLU A 255 -17.16 0.96 17.50
CA GLU A 255 -18.02 2.15 17.28
C GLU A 255 -17.82 2.85 15.92
N ASP A 256 -16.64 2.73 15.30
CA ASP A 256 -16.31 3.31 13.97
C ASP A 256 -16.54 2.35 12.77
N ALA A 257 -17.04 1.13 12.98
CA ALA A 257 -17.12 0.11 11.93
C ALA A 257 -18.13 0.46 10.81
N LYS A 258 -17.63 0.67 9.58
CA LYS A 258 -18.46 0.99 8.41
C LYS A 258 -19.37 -0.17 8.02
N LEU A 259 -20.69 0.03 8.16
CA LEU A 259 -21.72 -0.93 7.74
C LEU A 259 -21.53 -1.36 6.27
N THR A 260 -21.29 -2.66 6.06
CA THR A 260 -21.18 -3.26 4.73
C THR A 260 -22.52 -3.88 4.32
N CYS A 261 -23.13 -3.36 3.26
CA CYS A 261 -24.47 -3.77 2.80
C CYS A 261 -24.37 -4.67 1.56
N ARG A 262 -24.85 -5.92 1.68
CA ARG A 262 -25.01 -6.84 0.53
C ARG A 262 -26.28 -6.48 -0.25
N ILE A 263 -26.16 -6.19 -1.54
CA ILE A 263 -27.26 -5.78 -2.42
C ILE A 263 -27.53 -6.76 -3.58
N GLY A 264 -26.70 -7.80 -3.74
CA GLY A 264 -26.94 -8.89 -4.69
C GLY A 264 -26.58 -8.56 -6.14
N GLY A 265 -27.07 -9.39 -7.07
CA GLY A 265 -26.65 -9.41 -8.48
C GLY A 265 -27.25 -8.33 -9.38
N ASP A 266 -28.31 -7.64 -8.95
CA ASP A 266 -28.81 -6.40 -9.55
C ASP A 266 -29.72 -5.68 -8.55
N SER A 267 -29.39 -4.45 -8.16
CA SER A 267 -30.15 -3.67 -7.17
C SER A 267 -30.18 -2.18 -7.49
N ASN A 268 -31.37 -1.60 -7.34
CA ASN A 268 -31.58 -0.16 -7.40
C ASN A 268 -31.56 0.46 -5.99
N LEU A 269 -31.76 1.79 -5.90
CA LEU A 269 -31.69 2.52 -4.63
C LEU A 269 -32.70 2.08 -3.57
N ALA A 270 -33.86 1.54 -3.96
CA ALA A 270 -34.89 1.11 -3.02
C ALA A 270 -34.40 -0.03 -2.11
N ASN A 271 -33.62 -0.96 -2.70
CA ASN A 271 -33.06 -2.13 -2.01
C ASN A 271 -31.92 -1.79 -1.03
N ILE A 272 -31.34 -0.59 -1.11
CA ILE A 272 -30.20 -0.19 -0.28
C ILE A 272 -30.69 0.26 1.11
N PRO A 273 -30.13 -0.26 2.22
CA PRO A 273 -30.35 0.27 3.55
C PRO A 273 -29.85 1.71 3.71
N ALA A 274 -30.32 2.41 4.75
CA ALA A 274 -29.68 3.66 5.17
C ALA A 274 -28.28 3.40 5.76
N ASN A 275 -27.40 4.41 5.70
CA ASN A 275 -26.09 4.43 6.37
C ASN A 275 -25.08 3.34 5.95
N CYS A 276 -25.24 2.72 4.77
CA CYS A 276 -24.20 1.86 4.20
C CYS A 276 -22.89 2.62 3.99
N GLY A 277 -21.80 2.14 4.59
CA GLY A 277 -20.44 2.64 4.39
C GLY A 277 -19.70 1.95 3.23
N SER A 278 -20.13 0.74 2.89
CA SER A 278 -19.67 -0.05 1.73
C SER A 278 -20.84 -0.84 1.12
N LEU A 279 -20.82 -1.09 -0.19
CA LEU A 279 -21.77 -1.96 -0.88
C LEU A 279 -21.08 -3.22 -1.40
N VAL A 280 -21.79 -4.36 -1.41
CA VAL A 280 -21.35 -5.62 -2.01
C VAL A 280 -22.41 -6.12 -3.01
N GLY A 281 -22.07 -6.19 -4.29
CA GLY A 281 -22.98 -6.53 -5.38
C GLY A 281 -23.02 -5.49 -6.50
N ARG A 282 -24.09 -5.51 -7.29
CA ARG A 282 -24.32 -4.60 -8.43
C ARG A 282 -25.30 -3.48 -8.05
N LEU A 283 -24.81 -2.25 -8.06
CA LEU A 283 -25.60 -1.03 -7.97
C LEU A 283 -25.99 -0.56 -9.38
N THR A 284 -27.29 -0.58 -9.67
CA THR A 284 -27.85 -0.08 -10.93
C THR A 284 -28.62 1.23 -10.69
N ILE A 285 -28.29 2.26 -11.46
CA ILE A 285 -28.94 3.57 -11.51
C ILE A 285 -29.43 3.78 -12.94
N ASP A 286 -30.73 4.01 -13.11
CA ASP A 286 -31.41 3.90 -14.40
C ASP A 286 -32.61 4.87 -14.53
N ASN A 287 -33.54 4.59 -15.46
CA ASN A 287 -34.80 5.33 -15.60
C ASN A 287 -35.91 4.90 -14.64
N THR A 288 -35.77 3.78 -13.91
CA THR A 288 -36.70 3.39 -12.83
C THR A 288 -36.31 3.97 -11.47
N THR A 289 -35.04 4.37 -11.33
CA THR A 289 -34.43 4.87 -10.09
C THR A 289 -35.07 6.16 -9.59
N ASN A 290 -35.63 6.11 -8.38
CA ASN A 290 -36.14 7.28 -7.68
C ASN A 290 -35.00 8.20 -7.20
N SER A 291 -34.92 9.41 -7.76
CA SER A 291 -33.89 10.39 -7.39
C SER A 291 -33.99 10.87 -5.94
N SER A 292 -35.14 10.73 -5.27
CA SER A 292 -35.28 11.07 -3.85
C SER A 292 -34.60 10.08 -2.90
N GLU A 293 -34.04 8.97 -3.40
CA GLU A 293 -33.30 7.98 -2.60
C GLU A 293 -31.77 8.07 -2.78
N LEU A 294 -31.27 8.97 -3.64
CA LEU A 294 -29.84 9.14 -3.91
C LEU A 294 -29.01 9.43 -2.65
N TRP A 295 -29.62 9.99 -1.60
CA TRP A 295 -28.95 10.27 -0.32
C TRP A 295 -28.44 9.01 0.40
N LYS A 296 -28.99 7.81 0.11
CA LYS A 296 -28.50 6.55 0.65
C LYS A 296 -27.04 6.27 0.29
N LEU A 297 -26.55 6.86 -0.79
CA LEU A 297 -25.18 6.73 -1.29
C LEU A 297 -24.18 7.68 -0.62
N PHE A 298 -24.63 8.74 0.08
CA PHE A 298 -23.75 9.79 0.64
C PHE A 298 -22.73 9.32 1.69
N ASN A 299 -22.86 8.10 2.21
CA ASN A 299 -21.90 7.49 3.14
C ASN A 299 -21.10 6.32 2.52
N VAL A 300 -21.42 5.89 1.30
CA VAL A 300 -20.74 4.79 0.63
C VAL A 300 -19.34 5.24 0.20
N THR A 301 -18.33 4.52 0.68
CA THR A 301 -16.91 4.77 0.39
C THR A 301 -16.27 3.69 -0.49
N ALA A 302 -16.85 2.49 -0.56
CA ALA A 302 -16.41 1.43 -1.44
C ALA A 302 -17.59 0.66 -2.03
N ILE A 303 -17.46 0.23 -3.29
CA ILE A 303 -18.38 -0.69 -3.98
C ILE A 303 -17.57 -1.92 -4.39
N TYR A 304 -17.85 -3.07 -3.77
CA TYR A 304 -17.26 -4.35 -4.12
C TYR A 304 -18.23 -5.12 -5.03
N GLY A 305 -17.94 -5.14 -6.32
CA GLY A 305 -18.88 -5.46 -7.38
C GLY A 305 -18.92 -4.33 -8.39
N GLN A 306 -20.10 -3.82 -8.71
CA GLN A 306 -20.32 -3.05 -9.93
C GLN A 306 -21.17 -1.80 -9.74
N LEU A 307 -20.85 -0.76 -10.50
CA LEU A 307 -21.63 0.46 -10.66
C LEU A 307 -22.12 0.56 -12.11
N HIS A 308 -23.40 0.30 -12.33
CA HIS A 308 -24.09 0.49 -13.60
C HIS A 308 -24.93 1.77 -13.55
N ILE A 309 -24.69 2.70 -14.46
CA ILE A 309 -25.46 3.93 -14.64
C ILE A 309 -25.96 3.91 -16.09
N LYS A 310 -27.17 3.39 -16.33
CA LYS A 310 -27.66 3.08 -17.68
C LYS A 310 -29.01 3.70 -17.97
N ASN A 311 -29.13 4.50 -19.03
CA ASN A 311 -30.38 5.19 -19.43
C ASN A 311 -30.96 6.09 -18.31
N ALA A 312 -30.13 6.55 -17.37
CA ALA A 312 -30.58 7.25 -16.18
C ALA A 312 -31.00 8.71 -16.45
N SER A 313 -31.96 9.19 -15.66
CA SER A 313 -32.47 10.57 -15.73
C SER A 313 -31.63 11.59 -14.97
N ILE A 314 -30.57 11.16 -14.27
CA ILE A 314 -29.68 12.01 -13.48
C ILE A 314 -28.77 12.90 -14.33
N THR A 315 -28.27 13.99 -13.76
CA THR A 315 -27.44 15.00 -14.43
C THR A 315 -25.96 15.00 -14.03
N GLY A 316 -25.61 14.35 -12.92
CA GLY A 316 -24.26 14.26 -12.35
C GLY A 316 -24.21 13.24 -11.21
N LEU A 317 -22.99 12.84 -10.80
CA LEU A 317 -22.77 11.74 -9.85
C LEU A 317 -22.57 12.19 -8.38
N ALA A 318 -22.98 13.42 -8.02
CA ALA A 318 -22.76 14.01 -6.69
C ALA A 318 -23.30 13.20 -5.49
N ALA A 319 -24.19 12.22 -5.71
CA ALA A 319 -24.62 11.26 -4.68
C ALA A 319 -23.48 10.32 -4.22
N LEU A 320 -22.50 10.07 -5.09
CA LEU A 320 -21.37 9.15 -4.93
C LEU A 320 -20.07 9.88 -4.52
N TRP A 321 -20.14 11.13 -4.03
CA TRP A 321 -18.95 11.97 -3.76
C TRP A 321 -17.94 11.37 -2.77
N LYS A 322 -18.38 10.46 -1.88
CA LYS A 322 -17.49 9.73 -0.96
C LYS A 322 -16.89 8.44 -1.52
N VAL A 323 -17.28 7.99 -2.72
CA VAL A 323 -16.79 6.72 -3.27
C VAL A 323 -15.31 6.83 -3.62
N GLU A 324 -14.49 6.13 -2.87
CA GLU A 324 -13.04 6.07 -3.06
C GLU A 324 -12.61 4.88 -3.91
N ARG A 325 -13.38 3.77 -3.87
CA ARG A 325 -13.05 2.55 -4.61
C ARG A 325 -14.26 1.86 -5.26
N VAL A 326 -14.11 1.35 -6.49
CA VAL A 326 -15.06 0.44 -7.16
C VAL A 326 -14.29 -0.77 -7.70
N ILE A 327 -14.55 -1.96 -7.16
CA ILE A 327 -13.67 -3.14 -7.33
C ILE A 327 -14.52 -4.36 -7.76
N SER A 328 -14.31 -4.85 -8.99
CA SER A 328 -14.91 -6.09 -9.50
C SER A 328 -13.85 -7.14 -9.80
N PHE A 329 -13.98 -8.31 -9.20
CA PHE A 329 -13.16 -9.48 -9.49
C PHE A 329 -13.72 -10.35 -10.64
N GLN A 330 -14.75 -9.88 -11.36
CA GLN A 330 -15.38 -10.63 -12.45
C GLN A 330 -14.49 -10.68 -13.70
N GLU A 331 -14.34 -11.88 -14.29
CA GLU A 331 -13.56 -12.09 -15.53
C GLU A 331 -14.14 -11.32 -16.73
N ASN A 332 -15.47 -11.40 -16.90
CA ASN A 332 -16.16 -11.02 -18.13
C ASN A 332 -17.02 -9.74 -17.99
N GLU A 333 -16.94 -9.04 -16.86
CA GLU A 333 -17.69 -7.82 -16.62
C GLU A 333 -16.82 -6.74 -15.95
N THR A 334 -16.98 -5.48 -16.34
CA THR A 334 -16.25 -4.35 -15.73
C THR A 334 -16.88 -3.90 -14.41
N ALA A 335 -16.10 -3.22 -13.57
CA ALA A 335 -16.54 -2.58 -12.35
C ALA A 335 -17.45 -1.36 -12.59
N VAL A 336 -17.28 -0.64 -13.72
CA VAL A 336 -18.02 0.61 -13.99
C VAL A 336 -18.54 0.65 -15.42
N VAL A 337 -19.85 0.83 -15.55
CA VAL A 337 -20.54 1.02 -16.84
C VAL A 337 -21.45 2.25 -16.78
N VAL A 338 -21.19 3.25 -17.63
CA VAL A 338 -21.99 4.48 -17.73
C VAL A 338 -22.48 4.64 -19.17
N GLU A 339 -23.68 4.16 -19.46
CA GLU A 339 -24.17 3.97 -20.84
C GLU A 339 -25.52 4.68 -21.13
N SER A 340 -25.62 5.32 -22.29
CA SER A 340 -26.87 5.85 -22.87
C SER A 340 -27.58 6.96 -22.05
N ASN A 341 -26.91 7.61 -21.11
CA ASN A 341 -27.51 8.59 -20.20
C ASN A 341 -27.69 9.95 -20.89
N GLN A 342 -28.93 10.27 -21.28
CA GLN A 342 -29.26 11.46 -22.09
C GLN A 342 -29.05 12.81 -21.39
N ARG A 343 -28.89 12.83 -20.06
CA ARG A 343 -28.82 14.05 -19.24
C ARG A 343 -27.54 14.20 -18.41
N LEU A 344 -26.72 13.16 -18.34
CA LEU A 344 -25.53 13.09 -17.48
C LEU A 344 -24.38 13.93 -18.08
N LYS A 345 -23.90 14.94 -17.35
CA LYS A 345 -23.01 15.99 -17.91
C LYS A 345 -21.51 15.73 -17.73
N SER A 346 -21.12 14.94 -16.72
CA SER A 346 -19.74 14.57 -16.40
C SER A 346 -19.77 13.26 -15.60
N PHE A 347 -18.63 12.56 -15.56
CA PHE A 347 -18.39 11.39 -14.73
C PHE A 347 -17.90 11.74 -13.31
N PHE A 348 -17.42 12.97 -13.08
CA PHE A 348 -16.67 13.39 -11.88
C PHE A 348 -17.12 12.75 -10.55
N LEU A 349 -16.16 12.06 -9.90
CA LEU A 349 -16.25 11.48 -8.56
C LEU A 349 -15.14 12.09 -7.70
N GLU A 350 -15.51 13.00 -6.78
CA GLU A 350 -14.58 13.85 -5.99
C GLU A 350 -13.41 13.12 -5.32
N ARG A 351 -13.59 11.84 -4.95
CA ARG A 351 -12.66 11.09 -4.10
C ARG A 351 -12.21 9.76 -4.67
N ILE A 352 -12.46 9.49 -5.96
CA ILE A 352 -12.08 8.20 -6.55
C ILE A 352 -10.55 8.03 -6.52
N LYS A 353 -10.09 6.90 -5.94
CA LYS A 353 -8.68 6.52 -5.83
C LYS A 353 -8.35 5.28 -6.65
N LEU A 354 -9.30 4.36 -6.77
CA LEU A 354 -9.11 3.10 -7.49
C LEU A 354 -10.42 2.59 -8.11
N ILE A 355 -10.40 2.35 -9.42
CA ILE A 355 -11.35 1.46 -10.08
C ILE A 355 -10.57 0.21 -10.50
N TYR A 356 -11.00 -0.98 -10.08
CA TYR A 356 -10.33 -2.23 -10.45
C TYR A 356 -11.32 -3.19 -11.12
N SER A 357 -11.01 -3.63 -12.35
CA SER A 357 -11.65 -4.79 -12.99
C SER A 357 -10.83 -5.29 -14.17
N LYS A 358 -10.92 -6.60 -14.45
CA LYS A 358 -10.25 -7.24 -15.60
C LYS A 358 -10.74 -6.72 -16.96
N GLN A 359 -11.98 -6.23 -17.02
CA GLN A 359 -12.54 -5.57 -18.21
C GLN A 359 -12.46 -4.04 -18.12
N PRO A 360 -12.22 -3.32 -19.25
CA PRO A 360 -12.15 -1.85 -19.26
C PRO A 360 -13.40 -1.15 -18.72
N VAL A 361 -13.22 0.01 -18.09
CA VAL A 361 -14.30 0.90 -17.67
C VAL A 361 -15.03 1.44 -18.90
N ARG A 362 -16.35 1.28 -18.96
CA ARG A 362 -17.14 1.62 -20.16
C ARG A 362 -17.97 2.87 -19.94
N ILE A 363 -17.70 3.93 -20.71
CA ILE A 363 -18.44 5.21 -20.64
C ILE A 363 -18.92 5.56 -22.05
N GLN A 364 -20.14 5.16 -22.43
CA GLN A 364 -20.55 5.18 -23.85
C GLN A 364 -21.94 5.79 -24.10
N ASN A 365 -22.08 6.50 -25.22
CA ASN A 365 -23.35 7.06 -25.72
C ASN A 365 -24.05 8.03 -24.75
N ASN A 366 -23.31 8.83 -23.98
CA ASN A 366 -23.87 9.87 -23.10
C ASN A 366 -23.76 11.25 -23.82
N PRO A 367 -24.74 11.66 -24.65
CA PRO A 367 -24.56 12.70 -25.69
C PRO A 367 -24.34 14.12 -25.17
N VAL A 368 -24.52 14.37 -23.86
CA VAL A 368 -24.21 15.65 -23.21
C VAL A 368 -23.02 15.58 -22.25
N MET A 369 -22.45 14.39 -22.03
CA MET A 369 -21.33 14.17 -21.13
C MET A 369 -20.03 14.68 -21.73
N MET A 370 -19.31 15.50 -20.96
CA MET A 370 -17.92 15.85 -21.25
C MET A 370 -17.03 15.16 -20.22
N LEU A 371 -16.17 14.25 -20.67
CA LEU A 371 -15.01 13.79 -19.91
C LEU A 371 -13.90 14.82 -20.11
N MET A 372 -13.48 15.49 -19.06
CA MET A 372 -12.37 16.45 -19.08
C MET A 372 -11.02 15.74 -19.04
N ASP A 373 -9.94 16.47 -19.33
CA ASP A 373 -8.60 15.89 -19.32
C ASP A 373 -8.25 15.34 -17.93
N ASP A 374 -8.63 16.04 -16.87
CA ASP A 374 -8.47 15.60 -15.48
C ASP A 374 -9.31 14.34 -15.16
N ASP A 375 -10.60 14.32 -15.54
CA ASP A 375 -11.47 13.12 -15.41
C ASP A 375 -10.80 11.89 -16.06
N CYS A 376 -10.19 12.09 -17.23
CA CYS A 376 -9.53 11.04 -18.01
C CYS A 376 -8.18 10.64 -17.43
N ASN A 377 -7.41 11.58 -16.89
CA ASN A 377 -6.15 11.30 -16.21
C ASN A 377 -6.40 10.47 -14.94
N ASP A 378 -7.37 10.85 -14.11
CA ASP A 378 -7.69 10.15 -12.87
C ASP A 378 -8.29 8.76 -13.11
N LEU A 379 -9.11 8.60 -14.15
CA LEU A 379 -9.55 7.28 -14.60
C LEU A 379 -8.37 6.41 -15.08
N ASN A 380 -7.56 6.93 -16.02
CA ASN A 380 -6.48 6.16 -16.66
C ASN A 380 -5.35 5.75 -15.70
N LYS A 381 -5.18 6.43 -14.55
CA LYS A 381 -4.29 5.99 -13.45
C LYS A 381 -4.69 4.65 -12.85
N THR A 382 -5.97 4.28 -12.94
CA THR A 382 -6.55 3.17 -12.17
C THR A 382 -7.13 2.06 -13.04
N ALA A 383 -7.73 2.42 -14.18
CA ALA A 383 -8.31 1.46 -15.11
C ALA A 383 -8.24 1.95 -16.57
N LYS A 384 -8.10 1.00 -17.50
CA LYS A 384 -8.27 1.26 -18.94
C LYS A 384 -9.71 1.70 -19.23
N VAL A 385 -9.89 2.80 -19.96
CA VAL A 385 -11.21 3.37 -20.29
C VAL A 385 -11.60 3.13 -21.76
N GLU A 386 -12.80 2.60 -21.99
CA GLU A 386 -13.49 2.60 -23.28
C GLU A 386 -14.56 3.70 -23.32
N SER A 387 -14.23 4.86 -23.92
CA SER A 387 -15.19 5.95 -24.09
C SER A 387 -15.50 6.27 -25.55
N ALA A 388 -16.79 6.31 -25.89
CA ALA A 388 -17.28 6.53 -27.26
C ALA A 388 -18.69 7.15 -27.25
N GLY A 389 -19.04 7.95 -28.25
CA GLY A 389 -20.40 8.52 -28.38
C GLY A 389 -20.81 9.53 -27.30
N ASN A 390 -19.87 9.99 -26.46
CA ASN A 390 -20.10 11.10 -25.53
C ASN A 390 -19.79 12.46 -26.21
N ARG A 391 -20.22 13.58 -25.62
CA ARG A 391 -19.91 14.93 -26.14
C ARG A 391 -18.41 15.23 -26.14
N ARG A 392 -17.69 14.73 -25.13
CA ARG A 392 -16.22 14.62 -25.12
C ARG A 392 -15.86 13.25 -24.56
N ASN A 393 -15.13 12.46 -25.35
CA ASN A 393 -14.53 11.19 -24.94
C ASN A 393 -13.11 11.45 -24.42
N CYS A 394 -12.56 10.53 -23.64
CA CYS A 394 -11.15 10.59 -23.31
C CYS A 394 -10.29 10.39 -24.58
N PRO A 395 -9.11 11.04 -24.67
CA PRO A 395 -8.12 10.64 -25.64
C PRO A 395 -7.76 9.17 -25.37
N GLY A 396 -7.90 8.31 -26.38
CA GLY A 396 -7.52 6.91 -26.25
C GLY A 396 -6.03 6.80 -25.93
N ILE A 397 -5.67 5.90 -25.02
CA ILE A 397 -4.28 5.75 -24.53
C ILE A 397 -3.38 5.40 -25.72
N GLY A 398 -2.62 6.39 -26.20
CA GLY A 398 -1.43 6.16 -27.03
C GLY A 398 -0.42 5.44 -26.14
N GLY A 399 -0.03 4.22 -26.54
CA GLY A 399 0.56 3.23 -25.64
C GLY A 399 1.80 3.71 -24.88
N TYR A 400 1.59 4.07 -23.62
CA TYR A 400 2.54 3.77 -22.56
C TYR A 400 2.07 2.48 -21.90
N ASN A 401 2.97 1.49 -21.84
CA ASN A 401 2.71 0.26 -21.12
C ASN A 401 2.74 0.56 -19.63
N ILE A 402 1.78 -0.01 -18.91
CA ILE A 402 1.90 -0.38 -17.50
C ILE A 402 2.37 -1.84 -17.53
#